data_AF-A0A7V5KVL7-F1
#
_entry.id   AF-A0A7V5KVL7-F1
#
_cell.length_a   1.000
_cell.length_b   1.000
_cell.length_c   1.000
_cell.angle_alpha   90.00
_cell.angle_beta   90.00
_cell.angle_gamma   90.00
#
_symmetry.space_group_name_H-M   'P 1'
#
loop_
_entity.id
_entity.type
_entity.pdbx_description
1 polymer ?
#
loop_
_entity_poly.entity_id
_entity_poly.type
_entity_poly.pdbx_seq_one_letter_code
_entity_poly.pdbx_strand_id
1 'polypeptide(L)'
;MMARFRIIFILLLLLQVVPPAVAALPADAVPTDSTVLSITVDQLNTRRETLRAEEENVKKLTAEVTEQKKERDRKLAELQDTIVTETTLEQARLTMESARVNVQSASLDLANEKQQVQSLQDELVDLQHQVDAINEKTKKQGRLATLQKQIALAKSLLPIEQDHIELLTTHLGLLQEKADLVESWWQSMQAVFQQQQQIRHQESLDDMKHRLQQQEQKVQEESTRLRQELTTLKNDTPETAGRRELLNRQLESLNESLNILKTKVMIQSMRSTYDGMDLTQLTNLPTDTLKEDMKTLQYMKEQLKPLITLTTGRLNVFQQQWALVQKQYALKNISEDFFSREKKILTNLIEQFNSLLSLLQSFDIQVQQDLDRVEAAYGKSVRRSLSARRTLPHEPAVWKSLFIEFSTLPSRLRQVFTKTANELISGWIQASPGKKLIISGLSLVLLLLAIALGHIPVVKKTQAVRRLQFSAKAKIISLSLLRSSRFLLLSGG
;
A
#
# COMPACT_ATOMS: atom_id res chain seq x y z
N MET A 1 22.86 14.55 -6.28
CA MET A 1 21.80 15.57 -6.51
C MET A 1 20.94 15.79 -5.25
N MET A 2 21.57 15.91 -4.06
CA MET A 2 20.87 16.06 -2.77
C MET A 2 21.39 17.23 -1.92
N ALA A 3 22.33 18.03 -2.43
CA ALA A 3 22.93 19.13 -1.68
C ALA A 3 22.22 20.49 -1.88
N ARG A 4 21.35 20.63 -2.89
CA ARG A 4 20.67 21.90 -3.23
C ARG A 4 19.30 22.09 -2.57
N PHE A 5 18.70 21.02 -2.04
CA PHE A 5 17.42 21.11 -1.31
C PHE A 5 17.57 21.46 0.18
N ARG A 6 18.78 21.33 0.75
CA ARG A 6 19.03 21.74 2.15
C ARG A 6 19.24 23.25 2.31
N ILE A 7 19.61 23.97 1.25
CA ILE A 7 19.86 25.41 1.32
C ILE A 7 18.54 26.21 1.26
N ILE A 8 17.51 25.72 0.57
CA ILE A 8 16.20 26.38 0.50
C ILE A 8 15.40 26.16 1.80
N PHE A 9 15.57 25.01 2.46
CA PHE A 9 14.93 24.75 3.76
C PHE A 9 15.59 25.50 4.93
N ILE A 10 16.89 25.82 4.83
CA ILE A 10 17.59 26.65 5.82
C ILE A 10 17.32 28.15 5.58
N LEU A 11 17.06 28.58 4.34
CA LEU A 11 16.70 29.98 4.06
C LEU A 11 15.26 30.33 4.46
N LEU A 12 14.34 29.35 4.48
CA LEU A 12 12.94 29.56 4.90
C LEU A 12 12.75 29.43 6.43
N LEU A 13 13.74 28.90 7.14
CA LEU A 13 13.75 28.81 8.61
C LEU A 13 14.45 30.01 9.28
N LEU A 14 14.98 30.96 8.49
CA LEU A 14 15.70 32.13 8.97
C LEU A 14 14.86 33.43 8.99
N LEU A 15 13.58 33.39 8.62
CA LEU A 15 12.73 34.60 8.57
C LEU A 15 11.72 34.75 9.72
N GLN A 16 11.70 33.85 10.70
CA GLN A 16 10.73 33.86 11.82
C GLN A 16 11.40 33.45 13.14
N VAL A 17 12.38 34.22 13.63
CA VAL A 17 12.77 34.17 15.06
C VAL A 17 13.12 35.58 15.53
N VAL A 18 12.10 36.33 15.97
CA VAL A 18 12.29 37.41 16.95
C VAL A 18 11.76 36.85 18.27
N PRO A 19 12.62 36.56 19.27
CA PRO A 19 12.16 36.17 20.59
C PRO A 19 11.85 37.43 21.41
N PRO A 20 10.69 37.55 22.08
CA PRO A 20 10.61 38.44 23.23
C PRO A 20 11.32 37.78 24.41
N ALA A 21 12.19 38.56 25.03
CA ALA A 21 12.99 38.19 26.19
C ALA A 21 12.12 37.66 27.35
N VAL A 22 12.40 36.44 27.79
CA VAL A 22 11.92 35.91 29.07
C VAL A 22 12.85 36.43 30.16
N ALA A 23 12.43 37.51 30.84
CA ALA A 23 13.03 37.92 32.09
C ALA A 23 12.59 36.94 33.19
N ALA A 24 13.54 36.21 33.76
CA ALA A 24 13.33 35.50 35.01
C ALA A 24 13.21 36.51 36.16
N LEU A 25 12.14 36.42 36.95
CA LEU A 25 11.97 37.09 38.24
C LEU A 25 11.52 36.07 39.30
N PRO A 26 11.89 36.29 40.57
CA PRO A 26 12.07 35.26 41.58
C PRO A 26 10.75 34.77 42.20
N ALA A 27 10.82 33.55 42.71
CA ALA A 27 9.84 32.97 43.62
C ALA A 27 9.75 33.80 44.90
N ASP A 28 8.62 34.45 45.12
CA ASP A 28 7.89 34.60 46.40
C ASP A 28 6.95 35.82 46.32
N ALA A 29 5.69 35.57 45.93
CA ALA A 29 4.55 36.43 46.26
C ALA A 29 3.25 35.63 46.19
N VAL A 30 2.57 35.56 47.33
CA VAL A 30 1.24 34.97 47.58
C VAL A 30 0.16 35.72 46.74
N PRO A 31 -0.96 35.07 46.35
CA PRO A 31 -1.71 35.39 45.14
C PRO A 31 -2.77 36.47 45.38
N THR A 32 -2.72 37.54 44.58
CA THR A 32 -3.83 38.48 44.39
C THR A 32 -3.61 39.24 43.09
N ASP A 33 -4.15 38.72 42.00
CA ASP A 33 -4.98 39.47 41.06
C ASP A 33 -5.27 38.55 39.87
N SER A 34 -6.54 38.18 39.75
CA SER A 34 -7.12 37.69 38.51
C SER A 34 -6.68 38.60 37.37
N THR A 35 -5.94 38.06 36.40
CA THR A 35 -5.68 38.66 35.09
C THR A 35 -7.02 38.89 34.39
N VAL A 36 -7.60 40.06 34.59
CA VAL A 36 -8.85 40.48 33.95
C VAL A 36 -8.52 40.93 32.52
N LEU A 37 -9.15 40.33 31.51
CA LEU A 37 -9.08 40.82 30.13
C LEU A 37 -9.64 42.26 30.06
N SER A 38 -8.80 43.23 29.72
CA SER A 38 -9.24 44.58 29.40
C SER A 38 -9.67 44.64 27.93
N ILE A 39 -10.87 44.12 27.61
CA ILE A 39 -11.47 44.28 26.28
C ILE A 39 -11.66 45.79 26.03
N THR A 40 -11.18 46.32 24.91
CA THR A 40 -11.36 47.72 24.53
C THR A 40 -12.39 47.88 23.41
N VAL A 41 -12.96 49.08 23.27
CA VAL A 41 -13.91 49.38 22.19
C VAL A 41 -13.24 49.26 20.81
N ASP A 42 -11.95 49.55 20.72
CA ASP A 42 -11.18 49.43 19.48
C ASP A 42 -10.97 47.97 19.05
N GLN A 43 -10.79 47.05 20.01
CA GLN A 43 -10.76 45.61 19.73
C GLN A 43 -12.11 45.11 19.18
N LEU A 44 -13.21 45.66 19.68
CA LEU A 44 -14.57 45.35 19.21
C LEU A 44 -14.81 45.81 17.77
N ASN A 45 -14.32 46.99 17.41
CA ASN A 45 -14.46 47.54 16.06
C ASN A 45 -13.58 46.80 15.05
N THR A 46 -12.32 46.53 15.41
CA THR A 46 -11.40 45.74 14.57
C THR A 46 -11.94 44.34 14.32
N ARG A 47 -12.53 43.69 15.34
CA ARG A 47 -13.15 42.37 15.17
C ARG A 47 -14.33 42.37 14.19
N ARG A 48 -15.16 43.41 14.21
CA ARG A 48 -16.25 43.58 13.23
C ARG A 48 -15.74 43.79 11.81
N GLU A 49 -14.61 44.49 11.65
CA GLU A 49 -13.99 44.67 10.34
C GLU A 49 -13.40 43.36 9.80
N THR A 50 -12.74 42.56 10.66
CA THR A 50 -12.24 41.24 10.26
C THR A 50 -13.38 40.30 9.86
N LEU A 51 -14.49 40.30 10.62
CA LEU A 51 -15.67 39.48 10.30
C LEU A 51 -16.22 39.83 8.91
N ARG A 52 -16.34 41.11 8.57
CA ARG A 52 -16.81 41.56 7.25
C ARG A 52 -15.88 41.13 6.11
N ALA A 53 -14.57 41.17 6.33
CA ALA A 53 -13.60 40.72 5.34
C ALA A 53 -13.70 39.19 5.12
N GLU A 54 -13.90 38.42 6.19
CA GLU A 54 -14.12 36.98 6.13
C GLU A 54 -15.45 36.64 5.44
N GLU A 55 -16.53 37.39 5.70
CA GLU A 55 -17.81 37.24 4.98
C GLU A 55 -17.66 37.42 3.47
N GLU A 56 -16.84 38.39 3.04
CA GLU A 56 -16.57 38.60 1.62
C GLU A 56 -15.79 37.42 1.01
N ASN A 57 -14.84 36.86 1.75
CA ASN A 57 -14.10 35.67 1.33
C ASN A 57 -14.99 34.44 1.22
N VAL A 58 -15.90 34.23 2.17
CA VAL A 58 -16.90 33.14 2.10
C VAL A 58 -17.80 33.32 0.88
N LYS A 59 -18.27 34.53 0.58
CA LYS A 59 -19.06 34.80 -0.63
C LYS A 59 -18.29 34.48 -1.92
N LYS A 60 -17.01 34.84 -1.99
CA LYS A 60 -16.14 34.50 -3.14
C LYS A 60 -15.98 32.99 -3.29
N LEU A 61 -15.74 32.27 -2.18
CA LEU A 61 -15.62 30.82 -2.18
C LEU A 61 -16.92 30.15 -2.61
N THR A 62 -18.08 30.63 -2.16
CA THR A 62 -19.39 30.14 -2.61
C THR A 62 -19.53 30.27 -4.12
N ALA A 63 -19.19 31.43 -4.69
CA ALA A 63 -19.23 31.64 -6.13
C ALA A 63 -18.31 30.65 -6.87
N GLU A 64 -17.07 30.49 -6.41
CA GLU A 64 -16.10 29.55 -6.99
C GLU A 64 -16.60 28.10 -6.96
N VAL A 65 -17.13 27.63 -5.83
CA VAL A 65 -17.67 26.27 -5.69
C VAL A 65 -18.88 26.06 -6.61
N THR A 66 -19.78 27.04 -6.71
CA THR A 66 -20.94 26.94 -7.60
C THR A 66 -20.54 26.91 -9.08
N GLU A 67 -19.51 27.65 -9.46
CA GLU A 67 -18.96 27.62 -10.81
C GLU A 67 -18.29 26.28 -11.11
N GLN A 68 -17.46 25.77 -10.20
CA GLN A 68 -16.83 24.45 -10.31
C GLN A 68 -17.86 23.32 -10.42
N LYS A 69 -18.96 23.39 -9.66
CA LYS A 69 -20.08 22.43 -9.77
C LYS A 69 -20.70 22.44 -11.17
N LYS A 70 -20.91 23.61 -11.77
CA LYS A 70 -21.49 23.73 -13.13
C LYS A 70 -20.56 23.19 -14.20
N GLU A 71 -19.26 23.48 -14.08
CA GLU A 71 -18.26 23.08 -15.07
C GLU A 71 -17.89 21.59 -14.98
N ARG A 72 -18.19 20.93 -13.86
CA ARG A 72 -17.85 19.53 -13.61
C ARG A 72 -18.36 18.58 -14.69
N ASP A 73 -19.65 18.64 -15.02
CA ASP A 73 -20.27 17.67 -15.93
C ASP A 73 -19.69 17.79 -17.34
N ARG A 74 -19.38 19.02 -17.77
CA ARG A 74 -18.68 19.28 -19.02
C ARG A 74 -17.27 18.70 -19.00
N LYS A 75 -16.49 18.97 -17.97
CA LYS A 75 -15.12 18.42 -17.83
C LYS A 75 -15.10 16.90 -17.76
N LEU A 76 -16.08 16.27 -17.12
CA LEU A 76 -16.22 14.81 -17.06
C LEU A 76 -16.52 14.21 -18.44
N ALA A 77 -17.32 14.89 -19.27
CA ALA A 77 -17.57 14.47 -20.64
C ALA A 77 -16.30 14.59 -21.50
N GLU A 78 -15.57 15.71 -21.40
CA GLU A 78 -14.32 15.95 -22.14
C GLU A 78 -13.17 15.01 -21.70
N LEU A 79 -13.22 14.49 -20.47
CA LEU A 79 -12.18 13.62 -19.91
C LEU A 79 -12.07 12.27 -20.64
N GLN A 80 -13.15 11.75 -21.23
CA GLN A 80 -13.13 10.46 -21.92
C GLN A 80 -12.25 10.48 -23.18
N ASP A 81 -12.21 11.63 -23.87
CA ASP A 81 -11.44 11.82 -25.11
C ASP A 81 -10.02 12.35 -24.85
N THR A 82 -9.70 12.69 -23.60
CA THR A 82 -8.41 13.26 -23.21
C THR A 82 -7.44 12.17 -22.76
N ILE A 83 -6.19 12.20 -23.24
CA ILE A 83 -5.14 11.30 -22.75
C ILE A 83 -4.74 11.72 -21.33
N VAL A 84 -5.06 10.88 -20.34
CA VAL A 84 -4.64 11.11 -18.96
C VAL A 84 -3.22 10.58 -18.79
N THR A 85 -2.32 11.43 -18.30
CA THR A 85 -0.92 11.08 -18.01
C THR A 85 -0.72 10.88 -16.51
N GLU A 86 0.31 10.12 -16.13
CA GLU A 86 0.68 9.93 -14.72
C GLU A 86 0.94 11.27 -14.01
N THR A 87 1.56 12.24 -14.69
CA THR A 87 1.79 13.59 -14.16
C THR A 87 0.50 14.35 -13.89
N THR A 88 -0.50 14.24 -14.77
CA THR A 88 -1.81 14.87 -14.55
C THR A 88 -2.59 14.21 -13.42
N LEU A 89 -2.44 12.89 -13.25
CA LEU A 89 -3.06 12.14 -12.16
C LEU A 89 -2.43 12.52 -10.81
N GLU A 90 -1.11 12.64 -10.74
CA GLU A 90 -0.40 13.05 -9.52
C GLU A 90 -0.73 14.50 -9.15
N GLN A 91 -0.84 15.40 -10.12
CA GLN A 91 -1.28 16.77 -9.85
C GLN A 91 -2.72 16.81 -9.30
N ALA A 92 -3.62 16.00 -9.85
CA ALA A 92 -4.99 15.88 -9.34
C ALA A 92 -5.02 15.30 -7.90
N ARG A 93 -4.17 14.30 -7.63
CA ARG A 93 -4.00 13.72 -6.29
C ARG A 93 -3.50 14.76 -5.28
N LEU A 94 -2.46 15.52 -5.63
CA LEU A 94 -1.93 16.58 -4.77
C LEU A 94 -2.99 17.66 -4.50
N THR A 95 -3.81 17.98 -5.50
CA THR A 95 -4.91 18.93 -5.33
C THR A 95 -5.96 18.37 -4.35
N MET A 96 -6.33 17.09 -4.46
CA MET A 96 -7.23 16.42 -3.52
C MET A 96 -6.65 16.41 -2.09
N GLU A 97 -5.37 16.05 -1.93
CA GLU A 97 -4.71 16.05 -0.62
C GLU A 97 -4.67 17.46 -0.02
N SER A 98 -4.38 18.49 -0.83
CA SER A 98 -4.40 19.89 -0.37
C SER A 98 -5.79 20.35 0.07
N ALA A 99 -6.84 19.97 -0.65
CA ALA A 99 -8.22 20.30 -0.28
C ALA A 99 -8.61 19.62 1.05
N ARG A 100 -8.19 18.38 1.26
CA ARG A 100 -8.43 17.66 2.51
C ARG A 100 -7.70 18.29 3.70
N VAL A 101 -6.46 18.75 3.50
CA VAL A 101 -5.72 19.49 4.52
C VAL A 101 -6.41 20.81 4.87
N ASN A 102 -6.97 21.52 3.90
CA ASN A 102 -7.72 22.75 4.15
C ASN A 102 -8.99 22.49 4.99
N VAL A 103 -9.72 21.40 4.70
CA VAL A 103 -10.88 20.98 5.52
C VAL A 103 -10.44 20.67 6.95
N GLN A 104 -9.32 19.97 7.13
CA GLN A 104 -8.78 19.67 8.46
C GLN A 104 -8.38 20.94 9.21
N SER A 105 -7.68 21.87 8.55
CA SER A 105 -7.31 23.16 9.15
C SER A 105 -8.54 23.94 9.59
N ALA A 106 -9.52 24.13 8.70
CA ALA A 106 -10.75 24.86 9.02
C ALA A 106 -11.56 24.19 10.14
N SER A 107 -11.54 22.85 10.22
CA SER A 107 -12.19 22.12 11.32
C SER A 107 -11.52 22.37 12.67
N LEU A 108 -10.19 22.52 12.70
CA LEU A 108 -9.43 22.86 13.90
C LEU A 108 -9.69 24.30 14.31
N ASP A 109 -9.73 25.22 13.36
CA ASP A 109 -10.04 26.63 13.61
C ASP A 109 -11.44 26.79 14.22
N LEU A 110 -12.44 26.10 13.67
CA LEU A 110 -13.80 26.07 14.23
C LEU A 110 -13.84 25.49 15.65
N ALA A 111 -13.06 24.44 15.92
CA ALA A 111 -13.00 23.84 17.25
C ALA A 111 -12.35 24.78 18.27
N ASN A 112 -11.26 25.44 17.88
CA ASN A 112 -10.58 26.44 18.71
C ASN A 112 -11.50 27.63 19.03
N GLU A 113 -12.23 28.13 18.03
CA GLU A 113 -13.14 29.25 18.21
C GLU A 113 -14.30 28.93 19.16
N LYS A 114 -14.90 27.73 19.00
CA LYS A 114 -15.93 27.25 19.93
C LYS A 114 -15.43 27.17 21.37
N GLN A 115 -14.18 26.74 21.57
CA GLN A 115 -13.55 26.72 22.89
C GLN A 115 -13.33 28.13 23.45
N GLN A 116 -12.94 29.10 22.62
CA GLN A 116 -12.78 30.50 23.03
C GLN A 116 -14.12 31.12 23.44
N VAL A 117 -15.18 30.92 22.67
CA VAL A 117 -16.52 31.40 23.03
C VAL A 117 -17.04 30.77 24.32
N GLN A 118 -16.79 29.47 24.54
CA GLN A 118 -17.14 28.82 25.79
C GLN A 118 -16.38 29.43 26.98
N SER A 119 -15.07 29.68 26.83
CA SER A 119 -14.25 30.36 27.85
C SER A 119 -14.77 31.78 28.15
N LEU A 120 -15.20 32.53 27.12
CA LEU A 120 -15.78 33.87 27.29
C LEU A 120 -17.11 33.81 28.04
N GLN A 121 -17.94 32.79 27.80
CA GLN A 121 -19.20 32.59 28.53
C GLN A 121 -18.95 32.28 30.01
N ASP A 122 -18.00 31.40 30.30
CA ASP A 122 -17.62 31.04 31.67
C ASP A 122 -17.07 32.27 32.42
N GLU A 123 -16.22 33.07 31.78
CA GLU A 123 -15.70 34.33 32.36
C GLU A 123 -16.82 35.36 32.62
N LEU A 124 -17.82 35.42 31.74
CA LEU A 124 -18.98 36.31 31.92
C LEU A 124 -19.79 35.90 33.15
N VAL A 125 -20.00 34.60 33.37
CA VAL A 125 -20.66 34.06 34.57
C VAL A 125 -19.88 34.40 35.83
N ASP A 126 -18.56 34.22 35.81
CA ASP A 126 -17.67 34.55 36.93
C ASP A 126 -17.67 36.05 37.27
N LEU A 127 -17.59 36.92 36.26
CA LEU A 127 -17.67 38.38 36.44
C LEU A 127 -19.02 38.79 37.03
N GLN A 128 -20.10 38.12 36.63
CA GLN A 128 -21.45 38.41 37.14
C GLN A 128 -21.58 37.99 38.61
N HIS A 129 -21.06 36.82 38.99
CA HIS A 129 -20.93 36.41 40.39
C HIS A 129 -20.10 37.38 41.24
N GLN A 130 -19.00 37.93 40.69
CA GLN A 130 -18.19 38.94 41.38
C GLN A 130 -18.95 40.26 41.60
N VAL A 131 -19.76 40.69 40.63
CA VAL A 131 -20.61 41.88 40.78
C VAL A 131 -21.67 41.67 41.86
N ASP A 132 -22.33 40.51 41.88
CA ASP A 132 -23.34 40.18 42.88
C ASP A 132 -22.74 40.11 44.30
N ALA A 133 -21.56 39.51 44.44
CA ALA A 133 -20.83 39.45 45.72
C ALA A 133 -20.36 40.83 46.23
N ILE A 134 -20.04 41.77 45.33
CA ILE A 134 -19.65 43.15 45.69
C ILE A 134 -20.88 43.98 46.06
N ASN A 135 -22.00 43.81 45.36
CA ASN A 135 -23.28 44.45 45.66
C ASN A 135 -23.79 44.11 47.07
N GLU A 136 -23.57 42.89 47.55
CA GLU A 136 -23.93 42.49 48.92
C GLU A 136 -23.02 43.06 50.01
N LYS A 137 -21.78 43.46 49.70
CA LYS A 137 -20.74 43.68 50.73
C LYS A 137 -20.21 45.10 50.92
N THR A 138 -20.27 46.07 50.00
CA THR A 138 -19.85 47.47 50.30
C THR A 138 -20.04 48.50 49.16
N LYS A 139 -20.14 49.80 49.52
CA LYS A 139 -20.15 51.02 48.67
C LYS A 139 -18.83 51.27 47.89
N LYS A 140 -18.31 50.32 47.12
CA LYS A 140 -17.13 50.51 46.24
C LYS A 140 -17.54 50.83 44.79
N GLN A 141 -18.06 52.05 44.58
CA GLN A 141 -18.60 52.50 43.28
C GLN A 141 -17.60 52.42 42.11
N GLY A 142 -16.31 52.68 42.34
CA GLY A 142 -15.29 52.69 41.27
C GLY A 142 -15.02 51.30 40.67
N ARG A 143 -14.81 50.27 41.51
CA ARG A 143 -14.55 48.89 41.06
C ARG A 143 -15.78 48.26 40.39
N LEU A 144 -16.96 48.64 40.87
CA LEU A 144 -18.25 48.20 40.32
C LEU A 144 -18.48 48.79 38.93
N ALA A 145 -18.17 50.07 38.70
CA ALA A 145 -18.25 50.68 37.37
C ALA A 145 -17.28 50.03 36.35
N THR A 146 -16.08 49.65 36.78
CA THR A 146 -15.11 48.94 35.93
C THR A 146 -15.61 47.54 35.53
N LEU A 147 -16.11 46.77 36.49
CA LEU A 147 -16.68 45.43 36.24
C LEU A 147 -17.94 45.51 35.36
N GLN A 148 -18.82 46.48 35.60
CA GLN A 148 -20.00 46.69 34.75
C GLN A 148 -19.61 47.04 33.31
N LYS A 149 -18.57 47.86 33.12
CA LYS A 149 -18.04 48.18 31.79
C LYS A 149 -17.47 46.93 31.10
N GLN A 150 -16.77 46.07 31.83
CA GLN A 150 -16.23 44.81 31.29
C GLN A 150 -17.34 43.83 30.92
N ILE A 151 -18.36 43.66 31.78
CA ILE A 151 -19.54 42.84 31.46
C ILE A 151 -20.26 43.38 30.23
N ALA A 152 -20.43 44.69 30.11
CA ALA A 152 -21.06 45.30 28.93
C ALA A 152 -20.26 45.01 27.65
N LEU A 153 -18.93 45.09 27.70
CA LEU A 153 -18.06 44.80 26.55
C LEU A 153 -18.02 43.31 26.21
N ALA A 154 -17.97 42.42 27.20
CA ALA A 154 -18.06 40.97 27.01
C ALA A 154 -19.42 40.58 26.40
N LYS A 155 -20.52 41.17 26.88
CA LYS A 155 -21.87 40.99 26.31
C LYS A 155 -21.99 41.51 24.88
N SER A 156 -21.24 42.54 24.49
CA SER A 156 -21.23 43.02 23.10
C SER A 156 -20.28 42.24 22.19
N LEU A 157 -19.25 41.58 22.73
CA LEU A 157 -18.35 40.71 21.97
C LEU A 157 -18.95 39.32 21.69
N LEU A 158 -19.67 38.74 22.67
CA LEU A 158 -20.29 37.43 22.54
C LEU A 158 -21.10 37.20 21.24
N PRO A 159 -22.02 38.10 20.82
CA PRO A 159 -22.76 37.89 19.57
C PRO A 159 -21.86 37.95 18.33
N ILE A 160 -20.77 38.73 18.36
CA ILE A 160 -19.83 38.82 17.23
C ILE A 160 -19.07 37.50 17.06
N GLU A 161 -18.64 36.88 18.16
CA GLU A 161 -17.97 35.58 18.07
C GLU A 161 -18.96 34.42 17.77
N GLN A 162 -20.24 34.57 18.12
CA GLN A 162 -21.29 33.65 17.66
C GLN A 162 -21.50 33.74 16.14
N ASP A 163 -21.57 34.97 15.59
CA ASP A 163 -21.64 35.22 14.15
C ASP A 163 -20.39 34.66 13.43
N HIS A 164 -19.20 34.80 14.05
CA HIS A 164 -17.96 34.22 13.53
C HIS A 164 -17.98 32.68 13.51
N ILE A 165 -18.51 32.02 14.53
CA ILE A 165 -18.68 30.56 14.53
C ILE A 165 -19.63 30.12 13.41
N GLU A 166 -20.73 30.83 13.17
CA GLU A 166 -21.64 30.54 12.07
C GLU A 166 -20.93 30.68 10.72
N LEU A 167 -20.16 31.77 10.55
CA LEU A 167 -19.35 32.00 9.37
C LEU A 167 -18.32 30.90 9.14
N LEU A 168 -17.54 30.50 10.16
CA LEU A 168 -16.59 29.39 10.08
C LEU A 168 -17.27 28.06 9.76
N THR A 169 -18.49 27.84 10.26
CA THR A 169 -19.28 26.65 9.97
C THR A 169 -19.69 26.61 8.49
N THR A 170 -20.15 27.74 7.94
CA THR A 170 -20.47 27.83 6.50
C THR A 170 -19.21 27.68 5.63
N HIS A 171 -18.09 28.30 6.03
CA HIS A 171 -16.81 28.17 5.36
C HIS A 171 -16.32 26.71 5.33
N LEU A 172 -16.40 25.99 6.45
CA LEU A 172 -16.05 24.57 6.53
C LEU A 172 -16.94 23.73 5.60
N GLY A 173 -18.25 24.00 5.56
CA GLY A 173 -19.18 23.33 4.65
C GLY A 173 -18.78 23.51 3.18
N LEU A 174 -18.43 24.74 2.77
CA LEU A 174 -17.98 25.03 1.40
C LEU A 174 -16.65 24.34 1.07
N LEU A 175 -15.70 24.30 2.01
CA LEU A 175 -14.44 23.58 1.83
C LEU A 175 -14.65 22.07 1.72
N GLN A 176 -15.60 21.51 2.46
CA GLN A 176 -16.00 20.10 2.32
C GLN A 176 -16.58 19.83 0.93
N GLU A 177 -17.52 20.66 0.48
CA GLU A 177 -18.07 20.53 -0.88
C GLU A 177 -16.98 20.63 -1.96
N LYS A 178 -16.03 21.56 -1.80
CA LYS A 178 -14.89 21.70 -2.71
C LYS A 178 -13.99 20.47 -2.69
N ALA A 179 -13.73 19.91 -1.50
CA ALA A 179 -12.93 18.69 -1.36
C ALA A 179 -13.62 17.49 -2.04
N ASP A 180 -14.93 17.32 -1.85
CA ASP A 180 -15.71 16.25 -2.49
C ASP A 180 -15.68 16.36 -4.02
N LEU A 181 -15.75 17.58 -4.56
CA LEU A 181 -15.65 17.83 -6.00
C LEU A 181 -14.28 17.41 -6.55
N VAL A 182 -13.19 17.82 -5.88
CA VAL A 182 -11.83 17.48 -6.29
C VAL A 182 -11.57 15.98 -6.16
N GLU A 183 -12.08 15.34 -5.10
CA GLU A 183 -11.99 13.89 -4.93
C GLU A 183 -12.73 13.14 -6.04
N SER A 184 -13.97 13.54 -6.36
CA SER A 184 -14.73 12.93 -7.46
C SER A 184 -14.05 13.09 -8.83
N TRP A 185 -13.40 14.24 -9.04
CA TRP A 185 -12.60 14.49 -10.24
C TRP A 185 -11.37 13.58 -10.30
N TRP A 186 -10.61 13.49 -9.21
CA TRP A 186 -9.45 12.60 -9.12
C TRP A 186 -9.83 11.13 -9.35
N GLN A 187 -10.92 10.64 -8.73
CA GLN A 187 -11.42 9.28 -8.94
C GLN A 187 -11.79 9.03 -10.41
N SER A 188 -12.43 10.00 -11.06
CA SER A 188 -12.78 9.92 -12.48
C SER A 188 -11.52 9.89 -13.38
N MET A 189 -10.53 10.73 -13.10
CA MET A 189 -9.23 10.69 -13.80
C MET A 189 -8.50 9.37 -13.60
N GLN A 190 -8.53 8.81 -12.39
CA GLN A 190 -7.93 7.52 -12.07
C GLN A 190 -8.60 6.39 -12.86
N ALA A 191 -9.94 6.38 -12.92
CA ALA A 191 -10.69 5.38 -13.67
C ALA A 191 -10.38 5.44 -15.17
N VAL A 192 -10.38 6.64 -15.77
CA VAL A 192 -10.02 6.82 -17.20
C VAL A 192 -8.56 6.41 -17.45
N PHE A 193 -7.63 6.77 -16.57
CA PHE A 193 -6.23 6.36 -16.70
C PHE A 193 -6.08 4.83 -16.68
N GLN A 194 -6.73 4.16 -15.72
CA GLN A 194 -6.72 2.68 -15.64
C GLN A 194 -7.33 2.03 -16.88
N GLN A 195 -8.45 2.56 -17.37
CA GLN A 195 -9.08 2.09 -18.60
C GLN A 195 -8.15 2.26 -19.82
N GLN A 196 -7.51 3.41 -19.96
CA GLN A 196 -6.56 3.68 -21.05
C GLN A 196 -5.33 2.75 -20.95
N GLN A 197 -4.83 2.47 -19.76
CA GLN A 197 -3.74 1.49 -19.57
C GLN A 197 -4.19 0.09 -19.99
N GLN A 198 -5.37 -0.34 -19.54
CA GLN A 198 -5.90 -1.65 -19.89
C GLN A 198 -6.07 -1.83 -21.41
N ILE A 199 -6.59 -0.82 -22.10
CA ILE A 199 -6.70 -0.82 -23.56
C ILE A 199 -5.31 -0.93 -24.22
N ARG A 200 -4.34 -0.10 -23.81
CA ARG A 200 -2.97 -0.16 -24.34
C ARG A 200 -2.30 -1.52 -24.11
N HIS A 201 -2.50 -2.12 -22.93
CA HIS A 201 -1.99 -3.45 -22.63
C HIS A 201 -2.63 -4.51 -23.51
N GLN A 202 -3.95 -4.43 -23.72
CA GLN A 202 -4.67 -5.37 -24.58
C GLN A 202 -4.24 -5.26 -26.04
N GLU A 203 -4.15 -4.04 -26.58
CA GLU A 203 -3.65 -3.78 -27.94
C GLU A 203 -2.21 -4.31 -28.12
N SER A 204 -1.34 -4.06 -27.13
CA SER A 204 0.03 -4.58 -27.14
C SER A 204 0.06 -6.11 -27.12
N LEU A 205 -0.78 -6.75 -26.30
CA LEU A 205 -0.87 -8.22 -26.24
C LEU A 205 -1.40 -8.80 -27.56
N ASP A 206 -2.37 -8.16 -28.19
CA ASP A 206 -2.97 -8.62 -29.43
C ASP A 206 -2.00 -8.46 -30.61
N ASP A 207 -1.24 -7.35 -30.69
CA ASP A 207 -0.13 -7.18 -31.65
C ASP A 207 0.94 -8.27 -31.44
N MET A 208 1.35 -8.54 -30.20
CA MET A 208 2.34 -9.59 -29.93
C MET A 208 1.84 -11.00 -30.28
N LYS A 209 0.56 -11.31 -30.01
CA LYS A 209 -0.05 -12.60 -30.41
C LYS A 209 -0.13 -12.73 -31.93
N HIS A 210 -0.51 -11.67 -32.63
CA HIS A 210 -0.54 -11.66 -34.08
C HIS A 210 0.85 -11.86 -34.67
N ARG A 211 1.87 -11.16 -34.15
CA ARG A 211 3.28 -11.40 -34.53
C ARG A 211 3.72 -12.82 -34.23
N LEU A 212 3.30 -13.40 -33.10
CA LEU A 212 3.59 -14.79 -32.75
C LEU A 212 3.00 -15.76 -33.78
N GLN A 213 1.73 -15.60 -34.17
CA GLN A 213 1.09 -16.44 -35.18
C GLN A 213 1.80 -16.35 -36.54
N GLN A 214 2.13 -15.13 -36.99
CA GLN A 214 2.90 -14.92 -38.23
C GLN A 214 4.28 -15.58 -38.15
N GLN A 215 4.95 -15.45 -37.01
CA GLN A 215 6.28 -16.03 -36.82
C GLN A 215 6.22 -17.56 -36.75
N GLU A 216 5.19 -18.15 -36.16
CA GLU A 216 4.97 -19.61 -36.15
C GLU A 216 4.83 -20.16 -37.58
N GLN A 217 4.04 -19.49 -38.42
CA GLN A 217 3.89 -19.88 -39.83
C GLN A 217 5.22 -19.77 -40.59
N LYS A 218 5.94 -18.65 -40.43
CA LYS A 218 7.26 -18.48 -41.06
C LYS A 218 8.27 -19.53 -40.60
N VAL A 219 8.33 -19.82 -39.30
CA VAL A 219 9.23 -20.85 -38.76
C VAL A 219 8.84 -22.24 -39.27
N GLN A 220 7.55 -22.54 -39.41
CA GLN A 220 7.08 -23.80 -40.01
C GLN A 220 7.55 -23.92 -41.47
N GLU A 221 7.32 -22.90 -42.29
CA GLU A 221 7.72 -22.88 -43.71
C GLU A 221 9.24 -22.94 -43.87
N GLU A 222 9.98 -22.10 -43.17
CA GLU A 222 11.44 -22.07 -43.24
C GLU A 222 12.06 -23.37 -42.69
N SER A 223 11.52 -23.93 -41.60
CA SER A 223 12.04 -25.18 -41.06
C SER A 223 11.80 -26.37 -41.98
N THR A 224 10.66 -26.44 -42.68
CA THR A 224 10.43 -27.48 -43.69
C THR A 224 11.40 -27.34 -44.86
N ARG A 225 11.63 -26.13 -45.35
CA ARG A 225 12.63 -25.84 -46.40
C ARG A 225 14.05 -26.24 -45.97
N LEU A 226 14.49 -25.81 -44.78
CA LEU A 226 15.84 -26.13 -44.27
C LEU A 226 16.02 -27.64 -44.04
N ARG A 227 14.98 -28.35 -43.58
CA ARG A 227 15.00 -29.81 -43.44
C ARG A 227 15.10 -30.53 -44.79
N GLN A 228 14.42 -30.03 -45.82
CA GLN A 228 14.56 -30.55 -47.19
C GLN A 228 15.98 -30.31 -47.73
N GLU A 229 16.58 -29.15 -47.45
CA GLU A 229 17.96 -28.88 -47.84
C GLU A 229 18.96 -29.78 -47.09
N LEU A 230 18.68 -30.12 -45.83
CA LEU A 230 19.49 -31.09 -45.08
C LEU A 230 19.43 -32.51 -45.68
N THR A 231 18.29 -32.94 -46.23
CA THR A 231 18.15 -34.29 -46.81
C THR A 231 18.78 -34.42 -48.20
N THR A 232 19.02 -33.31 -48.90
CA THR A 232 19.72 -33.33 -50.20
C THR A 232 21.25 -33.41 -50.06
N LEU A 233 21.80 -33.08 -48.89
CA LEU A 233 23.24 -33.17 -48.58
C LEU A 233 23.69 -34.61 -48.28
N LYS A 234 23.95 -35.41 -49.33
CA LYS A 234 24.29 -36.84 -49.23
C LYS A 234 25.78 -37.18 -49.07
N ASN A 235 26.68 -36.29 -49.45
CA ASN A 235 28.14 -36.53 -49.38
C ASN A 235 28.70 -35.99 -48.07
N ASP A 236 29.74 -36.63 -47.51
CA ASP A 236 30.46 -36.18 -46.30
C ASP A 236 31.81 -35.54 -46.68
N THR A 237 31.76 -34.50 -47.51
CA THR A 237 32.92 -33.61 -47.70
C THR A 237 32.98 -32.57 -46.56
N PRO A 238 34.17 -32.03 -46.23
CA PRO A 238 34.29 -30.97 -45.21
C PRO A 238 33.37 -29.75 -45.46
N GLU A 239 33.12 -29.41 -46.73
CA GLU A 239 32.22 -28.34 -47.14
C GLU A 239 30.75 -28.68 -46.86
N THR A 240 30.31 -29.90 -47.21
CA THR A 240 28.95 -30.37 -46.89
C THR A 240 28.70 -30.52 -45.39
N ALA A 241 29.73 -30.88 -44.61
CA ALA A 241 29.66 -30.92 -43.16
C ALA A 241 29.49 -29.52 -42.55
N GLY A 242 30.23 -28.53 -43.04
CA GLY A 242 30.06 -27.13 -42.63
C GLY A 242 28.69 -26.56 -43.01
N ARG A 243 28.18 -26.89 -44.20
CA ARG A 243 26.83 -26.51 -44.63
C ARG A 243 25.75 -27.14 -43.75
N ARG A 244 25.89 -28.43 -43.41
CA ARG A 244 24.96 -29.15 -42.53
C ARG A 244 24.89 -28.51 -41.14
N GLU A 245 26.04 -28.15 -40.57
CA GLU A 245 26.09 -27.47 -39.27
C GLU A 245 25.42 -26.09 -39.32
N LEU A 246 25.70 -25.28 -40.35
CA LEU A 246 25.05 -23.98 -40.52
C LEU A 246 23.52 -24.12 -40.64
N LEU A 247 23.01 -25.08 -41.41
CA LEU A 247 21.58 -25.32 -41.56
C LEU A 247 20.93 -25.78 -40.24
N ASN A 248 21.59 -26.66 -39.48
CA ASN A 248 21.15 -27.04 -38.14
C ASN A 248 21.11 -25.83 -37.20
N ARG A 249 22.12 -24.96 -37.27
CA ARG A 249 22.18 -23.72 -36.49
C ARG A 249 21.05 -22.76 -36.83
N GLN A 250 20.72 -22.64 -38.12
CA GLN A 250 19.59 -21.84 -38.58
C GLN A 250 18.25 -22.40 -38.07
N LEU A 251 18.06 -23.72 -38.12
CA LEU A 251 16.89 -24.38 -37.55
C LEU A 251 16.75 -24.14 -36.04
N GLU A 252 17.84 -24.28 -35.29
CA GLU A 252 17.86 -23.98 -33.86
C GLU A 252 17.53 -22.51 -33.59
N SER A 253 18.14 -21.59 -34.34
CA SER A 253 17.89 -20.15 -34.22
C SER A 253 16.43 -19.77 -34.45
N LEU A 254 15.76 -20.39 -35.43
CA LEU A 254 14.34 -20.15 -35.71
C LEU A 254 13.46 -20.60 -34.55
N ASN A 255 13.70 -21.80 -34.03
CA ASN A 255 12.97 -22.34 -32.88
C ASN A 255 13.19 -21.48 -31.62
N GLU A 256 14.42 -21.05 -31.37
CA GLU A 256 14.74 -20.25 -30.19
C GLU A 256 14.21 -18.83 -30.28
N SER A 257 14.21 -18.22 -31.48
CA SER A 257 13.55 -16.92 -31.71
C SER A 257 12.04 -17.00 -31.43
N LEU A 258 11.41 -18.12 -31.81
CA LEU A 258 10.00 -18.38 -31.51
C LEU A 258 9.77 -18.55 -30.01
N ASN A 259 10.62 -19.30 -29.31
CA ASN A 259 10.54 -19.49 -27.86
C ASN A 259 10.72 -18.16 -27.10
N ILE A 260 11.64 -17.31 -27.55
CA ILE A 260 11.83 -15.95 -27.00
C ILE A 260 10.53 -15.16 -27.14
N LEU A 261 9.90 -15.17 -28.31
CA LEU A 261 8.65 -14.44 -28.54
C LEU A 261 7.51 -14.98 -27.67
N LYS A 262 7.36 -16.31 -27.55
CA LYS A 262 6.39 -16.95 -26.64
C LYS A 262 6.61 -16.51 -25.20
N THR A 263 7.85 -16.48 -24.75
CA THR A 263 8.21 -16.04 -23.40
C THR A 263 7.88 -14.56 -23.20
N LYS A 264 8.16 -13.70 -24.18
CA LYS A 264 7.79 -12.27 -24.14
C LYS A 264 6.28 -12.08 -24.02
N VAL A 265 5.47 -12.82 -24.78
CA VAL A 265 4.00 -12.79 -24.68
C VAL A 265 3.54 -13.21 -23.27
N MET A 266 4.12 -14.27 -22.72
CA MET A 266 3.80 -14.74 -21.37
C MET A 266 4.13 -13.68 -20.32
N ILE A 267 5.32 -13.07 -20.38
CA ILE A 267 5.70 -12.01 -19.44
C ILE A 267 4.78 -10.78 -19.57
N GLN A 268 4.45 -10.38 -20.80
CA GLN A 268 3.55 -9.25 -21.03
C GLN A 268 2.15 -9.52 -20.46
N SER A 269 1.68 -10.77 -20.53
CA SER A 269 0.39 -11.15 -19.93
C SER A 269 0.43 -11.06 -18.39
N MET A 270 1.51 -11.53 -17.77
CA MET A 270 1.71 -11.38 -16.32
C MET A 270 1.82 -9.91 -15.92
N ARG A 271 2.53 -9.10 -16.72
CA ARG A 271 2.67 -7.67 -16.47
C ARG A 271 1.34 -6.94 -16.53
N SER A 272 0.47 -7.29 -17.47
CA SER A 272 -0.90 -6.75 -17.51
C SER A 272 -1.72 -7.11 -16.27
N THR A 273 -1.58 -8.33 -15.73
CA THR A 273 -2.24 -8.70 -14.47
C THR A 273 -1.63 -7.96 -13.28
N TYR A 274 -0.30 -7.77 -13.27
CA TYR A 274 0.41 -7.05 -12.22
C TYR A 274 0.06 -5.55 -12.21
N ASP A 275 0.05 -4.89 -13.37
CA ASP A 275 -0.27 -3.46 -13.50
C ASP A 275 -1.75 -3.16 -13.17
N GLY A 276 -2.61 -4.17 -13.21
CA GLY A 276 -4.02 -4.07 -12.77
C GLY A 276 -4.24 -4.14 -11.26
N MET A 277 -3.22 -4.44 -10.46
CA MET A 277 -3.31 -4.48 -9.00
C MET A 277 -3.11 -3.08 -8.40
N ASP A 278 -3.91 -2.69 -7.40
CA ASP A 278 -3.71 -1.42 -6.67
C ASP A 278 -2.65 -1.57 -5.57
N LEU A 279 -1.39 -1.65 -5.98
CA LEU A 279 -0.26 -1.80 -5.06
C LEU A 279 0.13 -0.48 -4.36
N THR A 280 -0.54 0.63 -4.68
CA THR A 280 -0.18 1.96 -4.15
C THR A 280 -0.84 2.28 -2.82
N GLN A 281 -2.03 1.73 -2.55
CA GLN A 281 -2.81 2.00 -1.33
C GLN A 281 -3.03 0.77 -0.45
N LEU A 282 -2.00 -0.05 -0.26
CA LEU A 282 -2.06 -1.32 0.50
C LEU A 282 -2.69 -1.22 1.90
N THR A 283 -2.65 -0.04 2.55
CA THR A 283 -3.22 0.14 3.89
C THR A 283 -4.73 0.26 3.94
N ASN A 284 -5.37 0.60 2.82
CA ASN A 284 -6.81 0.84 2.71
C ASN A 284 -7.54 -0.31 2.01
N LEU A 285 -6.80 -1.28 1.46
CA LEU A 285 -7.37 -2.43 0.77
C LEU A 285 -8.08 -3.40 1.76
N PRO A 286 -9.21 -3.97 1.34
CA PRO A 286 -9.83 -5.09 2.05
C PRO A 286 -8.86 -6.24 2.31
N THR A 287 -9.09 -7.01 3.38
CA THR A 287 -8.21 -8.15 3.71
C THR A 287 -8.28 -9.26 2.65
N ASP A 288 -9.43 -9.44 2.00
CA ASP A 288 -9.62 -10.44 0.95
C ASP A 288 -8.89 -10.08 -0.35
N THR A 289 -8.86 -8.80 -0.73
CA THR A 289 -8.11 -8.34 -1.91
C THR A 289 -6.61 -8.51 -1.69
N LEU A 290 -6.09 -8.08 -0.53
CA LEU A 290 -4.68 -8.29 -0.15
C LEU A 290 -4.28 -9.77 -0.20
N LYS A 291 -5.17 -10.69 0.19
CA LYS A 291 -4.91 -12.13 0.13
C LYS A 291 -4.84 -12.64 -1.31
N GLU A 292 -5.70 -12.14 -2.19
CA GLU A 292 -5.72 -12.55 -3.60
C GLU A 292 -4.54 -11.96 -4.38
N ASP A 293 -4.20 -10.69 -4.14
CA ASP A 293 -3.02 -10.04 -4.70
C ASP A 293 -1.74 -10.79 -4.28
N MET A 294 -1.63 -11.16 -2.99
CA MET A 294 -0.51 -11.96 -2.48
C MET A 294 -0.37 -13.29 -3.21
N LYS A 295 -1.47 -14.05 -3.39
CA LYS A 295 -1.43 -15.32 -4.13
C LYS A 295 -1.02 -15.13 -5.58
N THR A 296 -1.53 -14.07 -6.22
CA THR A 296 -1.24 -13.80 -7.62
C THR A 296 0.22 -13.43 -7.82
N LEU A 297 0.78 -12.58 -6.96
CA LEU A 297 2.22 -12.24 -6.95
C LEU A 297 3.09 -13.47 -6.66
N GLN A 298 2.66 -14.34 -5.73
CA GLN A 298 3.37 -15.59 -5.46
C GLN A 298 3.36 -16.51 -6.68
N TYR A 299 2.22 -16.67 -7.34
CA TYR A 299 2.11 -17.44 -8.58
C TYR A 299 3.03 -16.87 -9.67
N MET A 300 3.05 -15.55 -9.88
CA MET A 300 3.95 -14.90 -10.84
C MET A 300 5.41 -15.22 -10.54
N LYS A 301 5.84 -15.12 -9.27
CA LYS A 301 7.19 -15.46 -8.83
C LYS A 301 7.53 -16.93 -9.11
N GLU A 302 6.61 -17.84 -8.84
CA GLU A 302 6.75 -19.27 -9.11
C GLU A 302 6.90 -19.56 -10.61
N GLN A 303 6.32 -18.74 -11.49
CA GLN A 303 6.48 -18.84 -12.95
C GLN A 303 7.75 -18.14 -13.47
N LEU A 304 8.18 -17.02 -12.87
CA LEU A 304 9.37 -16.28 -13.31
C LEU A 304 10.67 -17.02 -13.02
N LYS A 305 10.78 -17.67 -11.85
CA LYS A 305 11.98 -18.41 -11.45
C LYS A 305 12.41 -19.50 -12.46
N PRO A 306 11.53 -20.41 -12.93
CA PRO A 306 11.91 -21.41 -13.93
C PRO A 306 12.25 -20.76 -15.28
N LEU A 307 11.57 -19.68 -15.68
CA LEU A 307 11.90 -18.94 -16.90
C LEU A 307 13.31 -18.34 -16.82
N ILE A 308 13.65 -17.64 -15.74
CA ILE A 308 15.00 -17.09 -15.50
C ILE A 308 16.05 -18.21 -15.56
N THR A 309 15.79 -19.34 -14.89
CA THR A 309 16.72 -20.47 -14.84
C THR A 309 16.94 -21.06 -16.24
N LEU A 310 15.87 -21.26 -17.00
CA LEU A 310 15.91 -21.80 -18.36
C LEU A 310 16.62 -20.84 -19.32
N THR A 311 16.27 -19.56 -19.30
CA THR A 311 16.90 -18.51 -20.12
C THR A 311 18.39 -18.37 -19.81
N THR A 312 18.77 -18.42 -18.54
CA THR A 312 20.18 -18.39 -18.11
C THR A 312 20.94 -19.63 -18.60
N GLY A 313 20.34 -20.82 -18.44
CA GLY A 313 20.93 -22.07 -18.93
C GLY A 313 21.16 -22.05 -20.44
N ARG A 314 20.16 -21.61 -21.22
CA ARG A 314 20.26 -21.47 -22.69
C ARG A 314 21.31 -20.47 -23.11
N LEU A 315 21.36 -19.31 -22.47
CA LEU A 315 22.39 -18.30 -22.71
C LEU A 315 23.81 -18.87 -22.50
N ASN A 316 24.02 -19.59 -21.40
CA ASN A 316 25.31 -20.22 -21.12
C ASN A 316 25.70 -21.25 -22.20
N VAL A 317 24.74 -22.04 -22.68
CA VAL A 317 24.96 -22.99 -23.79
C VAL A 317 25.37 -22.25 -25.06
N PHE A 318 24.71 -21.16 -25.43
CA PHE A 318 25.09 -20.38 -26.62
C PHE A 318 26.45 -19.72 -26.48
N GLN A 319 26.82 -19.24 -25.30
CA GLN A 319 28.16 -18.70 -25.03
C GLN A 319 29.24 -19.78 -25.14
N GLN A 320 28.98 -20.98 -24.63
CA GLN A 320 29.88 -22.13 -24.78
C GLN A 320 30.02 -22.56 -26.24
N GLN A 321 28.91 -22.66 -26.97
CA GLN A 321 28.90 -22.98 -28.40
C GLN A 321 29.69 -21.95 -29.21
N TRP A 322 29.51 -20.66 -28.91
CA TRP A 322 30.29 -19.58 -29.52
C TRP A 322 31.80 -19.75 -29.29
N ALA A 323 32.22 -20.06 -28.06
CA ALA A 323 33.63 -20.31 -27.75
C ALA A 323 34.18 -21.58 -28.45
N LEU A 324 33.35 -22.60 -28.63
CA LEU A 324 33.71 -23.82 -29.36
C LEU A 324 33.88 -23.54 -30.86
N VAL A 325 32.95 -22.82 -31.48
CA VAL A 325 33.03 -22.42 -32.90
C VAL A 325 34.30 -21.62 -33.17
N GLN A 326 34.65 -20.68 -32.27
CA GLN A 326 35.89 -19.91 -32.36
C GLN A 326 37.15 -20.80 -32.32
N LYS A 327 37.18 -21.80 -31.43
CA LYS A 327 38.31 -22.75 -31.34
C LYS A 327 38.38 -23.70 -32.52
N GLN A 328 37.24 -24.17 -33.02
CA GLN A 328 37.19 -25.10 -34.16
C GLN A 328 37.66 -24.45 -35.46
N TYR A 329 37.33 -23.18 -35.69
CA TYR A 329 37.84 -22.43 -36.85
C TYR A 329 39.37 -22.25 -36.79
N ALA A 330 39.94 -22.02 -35.61
CA ALA A 330 41.38 -21.92 -35.44
C ALA A 330 42.13 -23.25 -35.75
N LEU A 331 41.42 -24.38 -35.72
CA LEU A 331 42.00 -25.73 -35.86
C LEU A 331 41.64 -26.44 -37.16
N LYS A 332 40.55 -26.05 -37.84
CA LYS A 332 40.05 -26.68 -39.07
C LYS A 332 39.99 -25.64 -40.20
N ASN A 333 40.50 -25.99 -41.41
CA ASN A 333 40.38 -25.21 -42.66
C ASN A 333 38.91 -25.14 -43.16
N ILE A 334 38.01 -24.57 -42.36
CA ILE A 334 36.61 -24.33 -42.72
C ILE A 334 36.53 -22.97 -43.43
N SER A 335 35.63 -22.84 -44.42
CA SER A 335 35.41 -21.58 -45.13
C SER A 335 35.00 -20.45 -44.17
N GLU A 336 35.61 -19.27 -44.35
CA GLU A 336 35.36 -18.06 -43.57
C GLU A 336 33.88 -17.60 -43.66
N ASP A 337 33.19 -17.88 -44.77
CA ASP A 337 31.77 -17.54 -44.93
C ASP A 337 30.86 -18.30 -43.95
N PHE A 338 31.13 -19.60 -43.71
CA PHE A 338 30.36 -20.38 -42.74
C PHE A 338 30.56 -19.86 -41.32
N PHE A 339 31.81 -19.56 -40.95
CA PHE A 339 32.15 -19.01 -39.64
C PHE A 339 31.47 -17.66 -39.40
N SER A 340 31.52 -16.74 -40.38
CA SER A 340 30.89 -15.42 -40.27
C SER A 340 29.38 -15.51 -40.07
N ARG A 341 28.70 -16.38 -40.83
CA ARG A 341 27.25 -16.60 -40.71
C ARG A 341 26.86 -17.23 -39.38
N GLU A 342 27.57 -18.27 -38.96
CA GLU A 342 27.32 -18.94 -37.69
C GLU A 342 27.56 -18.02 -36.49
N LYS A 343 28.66 -17.26 -36.51
CA LYS A 343 28.96 -16.22 -35.53
C LYS A 343 27.83 -15.21 -35.43
N LYS A 344 27.31 -14.73 -36.57
CA LYS A 344 26.20 -13.75 -36.59
C LYS A 344 24.93 -14.32 -35.95
N ILE A 345 24.59 -15.58 -36.24
CA ILE A 345 23.43 -16.26 -35.65
C ILE A 345 23.59 -16.37 -34.13
N LEU A 346 24.72 -16.89 -33.67
CA LEU A 346 24.99 -17.07 -32.23
C LEU A 346 25.01 -15.74 -31.47
N THR A 347 25.65 -14.72 -32.04
CA THR A 347 25.74 -13.40 -31.40
C THR A 347 24.35 -12.77 -31.25
N ASN A 348 23.51 -12.84 -32.30
CA ASN A 348 22.14 -12.35 -32.24
C ASN A 348 21.29 -13.11 -31.19
N LEU A 349 21.40 -14.44 -31.13
CA LEU A 349 20.70 -15.22 -30.09
C LEU A 349 21.18 -14.81 -28.69
N ILE A 350 22.49 -14.69 -28.46
CA ILE A 350 23.06 -14.26 -27.18
C ILE A 350 22.50 -12.88 -26.79
N GLU A 351 22.45 -11.91 -27.72
CA GLU A 351 21.88 -10.58 -27.48
C GLU A 351 20.39 -10.63 -27.12
N GLN A 352 19.59 -11.42 -27.84
CA GLN A 352 18.16 -11.56 -27.58
C GLN A 352 17.88 -12.24 -26.23
N PHE A 353 18.63 -13.29 -25.87
CA PHE A 353 18.52 -13.97 -24.57
C PHE A 353 18.99 -13.06 -23.43
N ASN A 354 20.05 -12.27 -23.62
CA ASN A 354 20.49 -11.26 -22.64
C ASN A 354 19.39 -10.21 -22.39
N SER A 355 18.77 -9.69 -23.45
CA SER A 355 17.65 -8.74 -23.34
C SER A 355 16.42 -9.36 -22.66
N LEU A 356 16.11 -10.62 -22.94
CA LEU A 356 15.02 -11.33 -22.28
C LEU A 356 15.33 -11.56 -20.78
N LEU A 357 16.58 -11.93 -20.48
CA LEU A 357 17.02 -12.18 -19.11
C LEU A 357 16.97 -10.91 -18.26
N SER A 358 17.42 -9.77 -18.80
CA SER A 358 17.35 -8.50 -18.07
C SER A 358 15.90 -8.08 -17.78
N LEU A 359 14.99 -8.27 -18.74
CA LEU A 359 13.56 -8.03 -18.55
C LEU A 359 12.99 -8.93 -17.45
N LEU A 360 13.24 -10.25 -17.54
CA LEU A 360 12.79 -11.22 -16.54
C LEU A 360 13.30 -10.90 -15.12
N GLN A 361 14.59 -10.59 -14.97
CA GLN A 361 15.20 -10.28 -13.68
C GLN A 361 14.64 -8.97 -13.10
N SER A 362 14.47 -7.94 -13.92
CA SER A 362 13.89 -6.67 -13.46
C SER A 362 12.45 -6.86 -12.96
N PHE A 363 11.66 -7.68 -13.65
CA PHE A 363 10.29 -7.97 -13.27
C PHE A 363 10.21 -8.86 -12.03
N ASP A 364 11.10 -9.86 -11.90
CA ASP A 364 11.19 -10.70 -10.68
C ASP A 364 11.54 -9.88 -9.44
N ILE A 365 12.49 -8.95 -9.55
CA ILE A 365 12.82 -8.02 -8.44
C ILE A 365 11.60 -7.18 -8.06
N GLN A 366 10.87 -6.65 -9.04
CA GLN A 366 9.69 -5.83 -8.82
C GLN A 366 8.57 -6.62 -8.13
N VAL A 367 8.23 -7.79 -8.66
CA VAL A 367 7.23 -8.70 -8.08
C VAL A 367 7.61 -9.11 -6.65
N GLN A 368 8.88 -9.39 -6.40
CA GLN A 368 9.35 -9.75 -5.06
C GLN A 368 9.19 -8.59 -4.06
N GLN A 369 9.57 -7.37 -4.45
CA GLN A 369 9.45 -6.19 -3.57
C GLN A 369 8.00 -5.93 -3.17
N ASP A 370 7.06 -6.07 -4.11
CA ASP A 370 5.65 -5.83 -3.81
C ASP A 370 4.98 -7.01 -3.11
N LEU A 371 5.41 -8.25 -3.36
CA LEU A 371 4.98 -9.41 -2.58
C LEU A 371 5.29 -9.20 -1.10
N ASP A 372 6.52 -8.77 -0.77
CA ASP A 372 6.93 -8.52 0.61
C ASP A 372 6.10 -7.39 1.26
N ARG A 373 5.75 -6.35 0.47
CA ARG A 373 4.90 -5.24 0.93
C ARG A 373 3.46 -5.68 1.17
N VAL A 374 2.87 -6.44 0.25
CA VAL A 374 1.51 -6.97 0.35
C VAL A 374 1.41 -7.94 1.51
N GLU A 375 2.39 -8.82 1.70
CA GLU A 375 2.45 -9.75 2.84
C GLU A 375 2.50 -8.99 4.18
N ALA A 376 3.31 -7.93 4.26
CA ALA A 376 3.37 -7.09 5.45
C ALA A 376 2.05 -6.34 5.70
N ALA A 377 1.38 -5.84 4.65
CA ALA A 377 0.09 -5.17 4.73
C ALA A 377 -1.03 -6.14 5.16
N TYR A 378 -1.06 -7.34 4.57
CA TYR A 378 -1.96 -8.43 4.94
C TYR A 378 -1.78 -8.84 6.40
N GLY A 379 -0.53 -9.04 6.84
CA GLY A 379 -0.24 -9.35 8.24
C GLY A 379 -0.74 -8.26 9.20
N LYS A 380 -0.63 -6.98 8.82
CA LYS A 380 -1.17 -5.85 9.60
C LYS A 380 -2.70 -5.81 9.58
N SER A 381 -3.34 -6.04 8.43
CA SER A 381 -4.81 -6.02 8.31
C SER A 381 -5.46 -7.17 9.08
N VAL A 382 -4.86 -8.37 9.03
CA VAL A 382 -5.29 -9.53 9.85
C VAL A 382 -5.11 -9.24 11.33
N ARG A 383 -3.97 -8.67 11.76
CA ARG A 383 -3.79 -8.26 13.17
C ARG A 383 -4.82 -7.21 13.58
N ARG A 384 -5.09 -6.22 12.74
CA ARG A 384 -6.11 -5.20 12.98
C ARG A 384 -7.49 -5.82 13.10
N SER A 385 -7.89 -6.71 12.19
CA SER A 385 -9.21 -7.36 12.23
C SER A 385 -9.38 -8.29 13.43
N LEU A 386 -8.31 -8.93 13.89
CA LEU A 386 -8.30 -9.71 15.13
C LEU A 386 -8.29 -8.84 16.39
N SER A 387 -7.65 -7.67 16.35
CA SER A 387 -7.54 -6.74 17.50
C SER A 387 -8.69 -5.75 17.60
N ALA A 388 -9.42 -5.50 16.51
CA ALA A 388 -10.63 -4.73 16.50
C ALA A 388 -11.63 -5.48 17.38
N ARG A 389 -11.89 -4.94 18.57
CA ARG A 389 -12.98 -5.40 19.43
C ARG A 389 -14.24 -5.36 18.57
N ARG A 390 -14.72 -6.53 18.12
CA ARG A 390 -16.00 -6.64 17.42
C ARG A 390 -17.04 -6.00 18.33
N THR A 391 -17.56 -4.84 17.96
CA THR A 391 -18.78 -4.31 18.54
C THR A 391 -19.84 -5.39 18.32
N LEU A 392 -20.46 -5.84 19.41
CA LEU A 392 -21.53 -6.83 19.34
C LEU A 392 -22.60 -6.29 18.38
N PRO A 393 -23.01 -7.04 17.34
CA PRO A 393 -24.00 -6.55 16.40
C PRO A 393 -25.26 -6.14 17.15
N HIS A 394 -25.68 -4.89 16.98
CA HIS A 394 -26.86 -4.32 17.62
C HIS A 394 -28.16 -4.83 16.98
N GLU A 395 -28.07 -5.43 15.79
CA GLU A 395 -29.21 -5.98 15.07
C GLU A 395 -29.40 -7.48 15.32
N PRO A 396 -30.60 -7.91 15.77
CA PRO A 396 -30.91 -9.32 16.03
C PRO A 396 -30.89 -10.21 14.76
N ALA A 397 -31.01 -9.62 13.57
CA ALA A 397 -30.90 -10.35 12.30
C ALA A 397 -29.48 -10.89 12.04
N VAL A 398 -28.45 -10.11 12.43
CA VAL A 398 -27.03 -10.46 12.26
C VAL A 398 -26.61 -11.57 13.25
N TRP A 399 -27.26 -11.65 14.42
CA TRP A 399 -27.09 -12.79 15.33
C TRP A 399 -27.59 -14.10 14.73
N LYS A 400 -28.68 -14.05 13.97
CA LYS A 400 -29.24 -15.22 13.28
C LYS A 400 -28.30 -15.70 12.17
N SER A 401 -27.72 -14.79 11.38
CA SER A 401 -26.75 -15.17 10.34
C SER A 401 -25.45 -15.69 10.95
N LEU A 402 -24.94 -15.08 12.02
CA LEU A 402 -23.76 -15.57 12.76
C LEU A 402 -24.00 -16.93 13.41
N PHE A 403 -25.20 -17.21 13.91
CA PHE A 403 -25.54 -18.52 14.47
C PHE A 403 -25.64 -19.60 13.37
N ILE A 404 -26.17 -19.24 12.20
CA ILE A 404 -26.19 -20.13 11.03
C ILE A 404 -24.76 -20.41 10.55
N GLU A 405 -23.92 -19.38 10.46
CA GLU A 405 -22.51 -19.52 10.09
C GLU A 405 -21.71 -20.34 11.13
N PHE A 406 -22.00 -20.14 12.42
CA PHE A 406 -21.40 -20.93 13.49
C PHE A 406 -21.89 -22.38 13.51
N SER A 407 -23.14 -22.64 13.15
CA SER A 407 -23.69 -24.00 13.04
C SER A 407 -23.17 -24.77 11.82
N THR A 408 -22.62 -24.07 10.82
CA THR A 408 -21.99 -24.67 9.63
C THR A 408 -20.46 -24.85 9.77
N LEU A 409 -19.83 -24.24 10.78
CA LEU A 409 -18.41 -24.47 11.09
C LEU A 409 -18.08 -25.93 11.45
N PRO A 410 -18.89 -26.66 12.26
CA PRO A 410 -18.63 -28.07 12.57
C PRO A 410 -18.58 -28.96 11.32
N SER A 411 -19.44 -28.72 10.33
CA SER A 411 -19.45 -29.52 9.10
C SER A 411 -18.25 -29.21 8.20
N ARG A 412 -17.84 -27.94 8.10
CA ARG A 412 -16.62 -27.52 7.38
C ARG A 412 -15.36 -28.07 8.05
N LEU A 413 -15.26 -28.01 9.38
CA LEU A 413 -14.15 -28.62 10.13
C LEU A 413 -14.11 -30.13 9.91
N ARG A 414 -15.26 -30.80 9.89
CA ARG A 414 -15.34 -32.24 9.60
C ARG A 414 -14.83 -32.55 8.19
N GLN A 415 -15.15 -31.73 7.19
CA GLN A 415 -14.66 -31.89 5.82
C GLN A 415 -13.15 -31.68 5.69
N VAL A 416 -12.58 -30.69 6.40
CA VAL A 416 -11.14 -30.49 6.44
C VAL A 416 -10.47 -31.66 7.14
N PHE A 417 -10.97 -32.07 8.32
CA PHE A 417 -10.44 -33.24 9.03
C PHE A 417 -10.51 -34.52 8.21
N THR A 418 -11.61 -34.77 7.49
CA THR A 418 -11.72 -35.98 6.64
C THR A 418 -10.81 -35.90 5.42
N LYS A 419 -10.62 -34.73 4.82
CA LYS A 419 -9.63 -34.54 3.75
C LYS A 419 -8.21 -34.76 4.24
N THR A 420 -7.81 -34.11 5.32
CA THR A 420 -6.46 -34.25 5.88
C THR A 420 -6.23 -35.68 6.40
N ALA A 421 -7.24 -36.32 6.98
CA ALA A 421 -7.16 -37.73 7.36
C ALA A 421 -7.02 -38.65 6.15
N ASN A 422 -7.78 -38.42 5.08
CA ASN A 422 -7.66 -39.22 3.85
C ASN A 422 -6.31 -39.00 3.16
N GLU A 423 -5.79 -37.77 3.13
CA GLU A 423 -4.46 -37.43 2.60
C GLU A 423 -3.33 -38.04 3.45
N LEU A 424 -3.48 -38.06 4.78
CA LEU A 424 -2.54 -38.74 5.68
C LEU A 424 -2.61 -40.27 5.54
N ILE A 425 -3.80 -40.86 5.42
CA ILE A 425 -3.99 -42.30 5.25
C ILE A 425 -3.42 -42.76 3.90
N SER A 426 -3.74 -42.04 2.82
CA SER A 426 -3.20 -42.32 1.48
C SER A 426 -1.68 -42.11 1.41
N GLY A 427 -1.16 -41.06 2.04
CA GLY A 427 0.28 -40.84 2.19
C GLY A 427 0.97 -41.91 3.04
N TRP A 428 0.29 -42.46 4.05
CA TRP A 428 0.80 -43.56 4.88
C TRP A 428 0.80 -44.90 4.13
N ILE A 429 -0.22 -45.17 3.32
CA ILE A 429 -0.31 -46.37 2.48
C ILE A 429 0.79 -46.37 1.40
N GLN A 430 1.09 -45.20 0.82
CA GLN A 430 2.10 -45.05 -0.25
C GLN A 430 3.55 -44.82 0.26
N ALA A 431 3.77 -44.64 1.56
CA ALA A 431 5.10 -44.37 2.11
C ALA A 431 6.01 -45.62 2.17
N SER A 432 7.29 -45.45 1.84
CA SER A 432 8.33 -46.48 2.00
C SER A 432 8.57 -46.82 3.48
N PRO A 433 9.11 -48.02 3.81
CA PRO A 433 9.25 -48.49 5.19
C PRO A 433 10.05 -47.54 6.11
N GLY A 434 11.07 -46.87 5.57
CA GLY A 434 11.86 -45.87 6.29
C GLY A 434 11.08 -44.60 6.65
N LYS A 435 10.21 -44.11 5.75
CA LYS A 435 9.35 -42.95 6.02
C LYS A 435 8.25 -43.27 7.04
N LYS A 436 7.75 -44.51 7.05
CA LYS A 436 6.80 -44.99 8.08
C LYS A 436 7.41 -44.95 9.48
N LEU A 437 8.68 -45.35 9.62
CA LEU A 437 9.41 -45.27 10.90
C LEU A 437 9.60 -43.83 11.37
N ILE A 438 9.98 -42.91 10.47
CA ILE A 438 10.15 -41.49 10.80
C ILE A 438 8.83 -40.86 11.25
N ILE A 439 7.73 -41.15 10.55
CA ILE A 439 6.39 -40.62 10.91
C ILE A 439 5.93 -41.21 12.25
N SER A 440 6.15 -42.51 12.49
CA SER A 440 5.81 -43.15 13.78
C SER A 440 6.69 -42.64 14.93
N GLY A 441 7.96 -42.35 14.68
CA GLY A 441 8.87 -41.76 15.65
C GLY A 441 8.47 -40.33 15.99
N LEU A 442 8.12 -39.54 14.98
CA LEU A 442 7.64 -38.17 15.16
C LEU A 442 6.32 -38.12 15.94
N SER A 443 5.38 -39.03 15.65
CA SER A 443 4.10 -39.10 16.37
C SER A 443 4.30 -39.57 17.81
N LEU A 444 5.22 -40.51 18.06
CA LEU A 444 5.54 -40.98 19.41
C LEU A 444 6.26 -39.90 20.24
N VAL A 445 7.15 -39.12 19.61
CA VAL A 445 7.78 -37.94 20.24
C VAL A 445 6.74 -36.87 20.57
N LEU A 446 5.80 -36.58 19.65
CA LEU A 446 4.71 -35.63 19.90
C LEU A 446 3.77 -36.10 21.01
N LEU A 447 3.48 -37.41 21.08
CA LEU A 447 2.65 -37.99 22.12
C LEU A 447 3.35 -37.97 23.49
N LEU A 448 4.64 -38.29 23.53
CA LEU A 448 5.46 -38.15 24.74
C LEU A 448 5.57 -36.69 25.20
N LEU A 449 5.69 -35.74 24.27
CA LEU A 449 5.69 -34.31 24.58
C LEU A 449 4.33 -33.89 25.16
N ALA A 450 3.21 -34.38 24.59
CA ALA A 450 1.87 -34.08 25.09
C ALA A 450 1.62 -34.65 26.50
N ILE A 451 2.09 -35.86 26.77
CA ILE A 451 2.01 -36.50 28.10
C ILE A 451 2.90 -35.77 29.11
N ALA A 452 4.13 -35.40 28.73
CA ALA A 452 5.05 -34.64 29.58
C ALA A 452 4.51 -33.25 29.93
N LEU A 453 3.85 -32.57 28.97
CA LEU A 453 3.12 -31.33 29.24
C LEU A 453 1.89 -31.56 30.15
N GLY A 454 1.28 -32.75 30.10
CA GLY A 454 0.14 -33.16 30.93
C GLY A 454 0.44 -33.28 32.42
N HIS A 455 1.68 -33.61 32.79
CA HIS A 455 2.11 -33.85 34.18
C HIS A 455 2.63 -32.62 34.94
N ILE A 456 2.55 -31.42 34.36
CA ILE A 456 3.00 -30.20 35.03
C ILE A 456 1.93 -29.77 36.07
N PRO A 457 2.25 -29.74 37.38
CA PRO A 457 1.27 -29.47 38.44
C PRO A 457 0.71 -28.05 38.33
N VAL A 458 -0.59 -27.92 38.61
CA VAL A 458 -1.29 -26.63 38.61
C VAL A 458 -0.73 -25.77 39.73
N VAL A 459 -0.05 -24.67 39.37
CA VAL A 459 0.37 -23.65 40.33
C VAL A 459 -0.90 -22.95 40.84
N LYS A 460 -1.48 -23.44 41.93
CA LYS A 460 -2.50 -22.71 42.68
C LYS A 460 -1.86 -21.43 43.18
N LYS A 461 -2.49 -20.29 42.87
CA LYS A 461 -2.09 -18.93 43.28
C LYS A 461 -1.76 -18.94 44.78
N THR A 462 -0.48 -19.09 45.09
CA THR A 462 0.04 -18.93 46.43
C THR A 462 1.04 -17.79 46.38
N GLN A 463 0.98 -16.93 47.39
CA GLN A 463 1.69 -15.66 47.52
C GLN A 463 3.23 -15.78 47.46
N ALA A 464 3.78 -16.99 47.34
CA ALA A 464 5.20 -17.28 47.19
C ALA A 464 5.83 -16.74 45.88
N VAL A 465 5.04 -16.45 44.83
CA VAL A 465 5.57 -15.95 43.55
C VAL A 465 6.10 -14.51 43.64
N ARG A 466 5.79 -13.74 44.70
CA ARG A 466 6.29 -12.36 44.80
C ARG A 466 7.80 -12.27 44.99
N ARG A 467 8.44 -13.27 45.62
CA ARG A 467 9.88 -13.27 45.98
C ARG A 467 10.83 -13.92 44.95
N LEU A 468 10.32 -14.50 43.87
CA LEU A 468 11.19 -15.13 42.86
C LEU A 468 11.77 -14.10 41.88
N GLN A 469 13.06 -14.26 41.56
CA GLN A 469 13.78 -13.43 40.59
C GLN A 469 13.15 -13.52 39.19
N PHE A 470 13.33 -12.46 38.41
CA PHE A 470 12.67 -12.25 37.11
C PHE A 470 12.81 -13.44 36.15
N SER A 471 13.94 -14.17 36.15
CA SER A 471 14.13 -15.33 35.28
C SER A 471 13.23 -16.53 35.64
N ALA A 472 12.94 -16.74 36.92
CA ALA A 472 12.02 -17.78 37.37
C ALA A 472 10.57 -17.40 37.08
N LYS A 473 10.22 -16.11 37.22
CA LYS A 473 8.91 -15.58 36.79
C LYS A 473 8.75 -15.70 35.27
N ALA A 474 9.78 -15.38 34.49
CA ALA A 474 9.77 -15.51 33.04
C ALA A 474 9.61 -16.97 32.60
N LYS A 475 10.29 -17.93 33.26
CA LYS A 475 10.11 -19.37 32.99
C LYS A 475 8.71 -19.86 33.36
N ILE A 476 8.14 -19.42 34.47
CA ILE A 476 6.77 -19.82 34.88
C ILE A 476 5.73 -19.18 33.96
N ILE A 477 5.94 -17.92 33.55
CA ILE A 477 5.06 -17.21 32.61
C ILE A 477 5.17 -17.82 31.21
N SER A 478 6.37 -18.15 30.73
CA SER A 478 6.58 -18.82 29.45
C SER A 478 5.97 -20.23 29.44
N LEU A 479 6.09 -20.98 30.54
CA LEU A 479 5.38 -22.27 30.71
C LEU A 479 3.86 -22.10 30.78
N SER A 480 3.35 -21.02 31.39
CA SER A 480 1.91 -20.73 31.42
C SER A 480 1.37 -20.28 30.05
N LEU A 481 2.17 -19.57 29.26
CA LEU A 481 1.87 -19.16 27.90
C LEU A 481 1.86 -20.36 26.95
N LEU A 482 2.84 -21.27 27.08
CA LEU A 482 2.87 -22.57 26.40
C LEU A 482 1.66 -23.46 26.75
N ARG A 483 1.11 -23.31 27.96
CA ARG A 483 -0.14 -23.97 28.35
C ARG A 483 -1.37 -23.30 27.76
N SER A 484 -1.40 -21.96 27.62
CA SER A 484 -2.52 -21.26 26.96
C SER A 484 -2.58 -21.50 25.45
N SER A 485 -1.43 -21.79 24.82
CA SER A 485 -1.36 -22.23 23.42
C SER A 485 -1.81 -23.69 23.20
N ARG A 486 -2.22 -24.42 24.26
CA ARG A 486 -2.85 -25.75 24.14
C ARG A 486 -4.09 -25.75 23.26
N PHE A 487 -4.81 -24.64 23.19
CA PHE A 487 -5.97 -24.54 22.29
C PHE A 487 -5.57 -24.27 20.85
N LEU A 488 -4.47 -23.56 20.61
CA LEU A 488 -3.99 -23.21 19.27
C LEU A 488 -3.28 -24.36 18.54
N LEU A 489 -2.71 -25.33 19.26
CA LEU A 489 -2.05 -26.50 18.66
C LEU A 489 -2.97 -27.72 18.52
N LEU A 490 -4.14 -27.74 19.18
CA LEU A 490 -5.18 -28.76 18.99
C LEU A 490 -6.27 -28.32 18.00
N SER A 491 -6.42 -27.02 17.73
CA SER A 491 -7.15 -26.49 16.57
C SER A 491 -6.14 -26.17 15.46
N GLY A 492 -5.82 -27.17 14.65
CA GLY A 492 -4.72 -27.15 13.67
C GLY A 492 -4.64 -25.89 12.79
N GLY A 493 -3.40 -25.44 12.57
CA GLY A 493 -3.03 -24.67 11.39
C GLY A 493 -2.73 -25.58 10.19
#